data_AF-A0A7J8PWJ0-F1
#
_entry.id   AF-A0A7J8PWJ0-F1
#
_cell.length_a   1.000
_cell.length_b   1.000
_cell.length_c   1.000
_cell.angle_alpha   90.00
_cell.angle_beta   90.00
_cell.angle_gamma   90.00
#
_symmetry.space_group_name_H-M   'P 1'
#
loop_
_entity.id
_entity.type
_entity.pdbx_description
1 polymer ?
#
loop_
_entity_poly.entity_id
_entity_poly.type
_entity_poly.pdbx_seq_one_letter_code
_entity_poly.pdbx_strand_id
1 'polypeptide(L)'
;MGQRQLFCLGRALLRRSRVLVLDEATASIDNATDLILQKTIRTEFADCTVITVAHRIPTVMDCTMVLAISDGKLVEYDEPTKLIQREGSLFGQLGERKFLFQRNHNTRQGEAGASRREDDISRDQLW
;
A
#
# COMPACT_ATOMS: atom_id res chain seq x y z
N MET A 1 -13.82 16.66 -0.53
CA MET A 1 -12.51 17.05 -1.11
C MET A 1 -12.09 16.11 -2.25
N GLY A 2 -12.23 14.78 -2.12
CA GLY A 2 -11.86 13.80 -3.16
C GLY A 2 -12.40 14.05 -4.57
N GLN A 3 -13.66 14.48 -4.74
CA GLN A 3 -14.23 14.80 -6.07
C GLN A 3 -13.47 15.91 -6.81
N ARG A 4 -12.98 16.92 -6.09
CA ARG A 4 -12.20 18.01 -6.69
C ARG A 4 -10.83 17.51 -7.18
N GLN A 5 -10.25 16.53 -6.48
CA GLN A 5 -9.01 15.88 -6.89
C GLN A 5 -9.20 15.06 -8.17
N LEU A 6 -10.29 14.31 -8.28
CA LEU A 6 -10.65 13.59 -9.51
C LEU A 6 -10.83 14.55 -10.70
N PHE A 7 -11.49 15.68 -10.49
CA PHE A 7 -11.64 16.71 -11.54
C PHE A 7 -10.29 17.31 -11.97
N CYS A 8 -9.41 17.62 -11.02
CA CYS A 8 -8.07 18.10 -11.32
C CYS A 8 -7.23 17.05 -12.08
N LEU A 9 -7.34 15.78 -11.71
CA LEU A 9 -6.68 14.70 -12.44
C LEU A 9 -7.22 14.59 -13.88
N GLY A 10 -8.54 14.66 -14.05
CA GLY A 10 -9.17 14.70 -15.38
C GLY A 10 -8.62 15.84 -16.26
N ARG A 11 -8.41 17.03 -15.68
CA ARG A 11 -7.77 18.15 -16.39
C ARG A 11 -6.31 17.88 -16.72
N ALA A 12 -5.56 17.22 -15.83
CA ALA A 12 -4.16 16.88 -16.08
C ALA A 12 -4.02 15.84 -17.22
N LEU A 13 -4.93 14.85 -17.26
CA LEU A 13 -5.02 13.86 -18.34
C LEU A 13 -5.22 14.54 -19.70
N LEU A 14 -6.18 15.45 -19.79
CA LEU A 14 -6.47 16.18 -21.03
C LEU A 14 -5.32 17.09 -21.48
N ARG A 15 -4.53 17.62 -20.54
CA ARG A 15 -3.40 18.51 -20.84
C ARG A 15 -2.13 17.76 -21.26
N ARG A 16 -2.05 16.44 -21.09
CA ARG A 16 -0.83 15.64 -21.34
C ARG A 16 0.42 16.24 -20.69
N SER A 17 0.30 16.61 -19.42
CA SER A 17 1.38 17.24 -18.66
C SER A 17 2.60 16.31 -18.54
N ARG A 18 3.79 16.77 -18.94
CA ARG A 18 5.05 16.00 -18.83
C ARG A 18 5.48 15.71 -17.39
N VAL A 19 5.05 16.55 -16.44
CA VAL A 19 5.31 16.40 -15.01
C VAL A 19 3.99 16.52 -14.26
N LEU A 20 3.70 15.53 -13.43
CA LEU A 20 2.52 15.46 -12.59
C LEU A 20 2.96 15.42 -11.12
N VAL A 21 2.47 16.36 -10.31
CA VAL A 21 2.72 16.36 -8.87
C VAL A 21 1.42 16.05 -8.15
N LEU A 22 1.44 15.04 -7.28
CA LEU A 22 0.31 14.57 -6.50
C LEU A 22 0.65 14.70 -5.02
N ASP A 23 -0.25 15.29 -4.26
CA ASP A 23 -0.18 15.33 -2.80
C ASP A 23 -1.14 14.29 -2.23
N GLU A 24 -0.74 13.57 -1.17
CA GLU A 24 -1.51 12.46 -0.58
C GLU A 24 -2.75 12.98 0.17
N ALA A 25 -3.73 13.51 -0.55
CA ALA A 25 -5.05 13.89 -0.04
C ALA A 25 -6.15 12.87 -0.41
N THR A 26 -5.76 11.64 -0.78
CA THR A 26 -6.69 10.54 -1.11
C THR A 26 -7.37 9.94 0.12
N ALA A 27 -7.06 10.40 1.34
CA ALA A 27 -7.75 9.99 2.57
C ALA A 27 -9.27 10.22 2.57
N SER A 28 -9.77 11.08 1.66
CA SER A 28 -11.20 11.33 1.48
C SER A 28 -11.86 10.51 0.35
N ILE A 29 -11.12 9.56 -0.25
CA ILE A 29 -11.54 8.66 -1.33
C ILE A 29 -11.58 7.23 -0.76
N ASP A 30 -12.59 6.44 -1.14
CA ASP A 30 -12.67 5.04 -0.74
C ASP A 30 -11.57 4.19 -1.40
N ASN A 31 -11.22 3.06 -0.78
CA ASN A 31 -10.14 2.20 -1.25
C ASN A 31 -10.33 1.68 -2.69
N ALA A 32 -11.56 1.42 -3.13
CA ALA A 32 -11.80 0.90 -4.48
C ALA A 32 -11.53 2.00 -5.53
N THR A 33 -12.01 3.21 -5.29
CA THR A 33 -11.74 4.37 -6.15
C THR A 33 -10.27 4.73 -6.15
N ASP A 34 -9.57 4.65 -5.02
CA ASP A 34 -8.13 4.91 -4.96
C ASP A 34 -7.31 3.91 -5.79
N LEU A 35 -7.66 2.63 -5.78
CA LEU A 35 -7.02 1.62 -6.65
C LEU A 35 -7.20 1.94 -8.13
N ILE A 36 -8.41 2.37 -8.52
CA ILE A 36 -8.69 2.80 -9.90
C ILE A 36 -7.87 4.05 -10.25
N LEU A 37 -7.76 4.99 -9.32
CA LEU A 37 -6.98 6.21 -9.47
C LEU A 37 -5.50 5.90 -9.72
N GLN A 38 -4.90 5.09 -8.86
CA GLN A 38 -3.49 4.66 -8.97
C GLN A 38 -3.24 3.95 -10.29
N LYS A 39 -4.14 3.04 -10.70
CA LYS A 39 -4.06 2.37 -11.99
C LYS A 39 -4.11 3.35 -13.16
N THR A 40 -5.03 4.31 -13.12
CA THR A 40 -5.20 5.32 -14.17
C THR A 40 -3.98 6.22 -14.27
N ILE A 41 -3.43 6.65 -13.13
CA ILE A 41 -2.20 7.44 -13.11
C ILE A 41 -1.06 6.65 -13.78
N ARG A 42 -0.89 5.38 -13.43
CA ARG A 42 0.15 4.52 -13.98
C ARG A 42 0.02 4.29 -15.49
N THR A 43 -1.19 4.12 -16.00
CA THR A 43 -1.39 3.84 -17.43
C THR A 43 -1.34 5.10 -18.28
N GLU A 44 -2.03 6.16 -17.86
CA GLU A 44 -2.19 7.36 -18.69
C GLU A 44 -1.00 8.32 -18.61
N PHE A 45 -0.21 8.25 -17.54
CA PHE A 45 0.99 9.07 -17.36
C PHE A 45 2.29 8.24 -17.43
N ALA A 46 2.28 7.09 -18.12
CA ALA A 46 3.46 6.22 -18.26
C ALA A 46 4.68 6.96 -18.85
N ASP A 47 4.44 7.92 -19.76
CA ASP A 47 5.50 8.73 -20.40
C ASP A 47 5.79 10.04 -19.66
N CYS A 48 5.25 10.24 -18.46
CA CYS A 48 5.37 11.46 -17.68
C CYS A 48 6.13 11.20 -16.36
N THR A 49 6.77 12.24 -15.82
CA THR A 49 7.34 12.16 -14.48
C THR A 49 6.26 12.42 -13.45
N VAL A 50 5.95 11.41 -12.62
CA VAL A 50 4.98 11.53 -11.53
C VAL A 50 5.73 11.66 -10.20
N ILE A 51 5.49 12.75 -9.48
CA ILE A 51 6.02 13.00 -8.14
C ILE A 51 4.84 12.94 -7.17
N THR A 52 4.87 11.98 -6.26
CA THR A 52 3.80 11.78 -5.28
C THR A 52 4.38 11.90 -3.88
N VAL A 53 3.77 12.75 -3.06
CA VAL A 53 3.90 12.61 -1.60
C VAL A 53 3.07 11.40 -1.22
N ALA A 54 3.62 10.45 -0.47
CA ALA A 54 2.94 9.20 -0.13
C ALA A 54 3.03 8.91 1.36
N HIS A 55 1.91 8.50 1.96
CA HIS A 55 1.84 7.98 3.33
C HIS A 55 1.42 6.50 3.35
N ARG A 56 0.90 5.98 2.23
CA ARG A 56 0.50 4.58 2.09
C ARG A 56 1.62 3.75 1.49
N ILE A 57 2.03 2.70 2.22
CA ILE A 57 3.06 1.76 1.78
C ILE A 57 2.85 1.18 0.37
N PRO A 58 1.64 0.75 -0.05
CA PRO A 58 1.44 0.26 -1.43
C PRO A 58 1.84 1.28 -2.50
N THR A 59 1.50 2.56 -2.30
CA THR A 59 1.88 3.64 -3.21
C THR A 59 3.40 3.79 -3.28
N VAL A 60 4.07 3.76 -2.12
CA VAL A 60 5.54 3.89 -2.07
C VAL A 60 6.24 2.68 -2.69
N MET A 61 5.70 1.48 -2.51
CA MET A 61 6.25 0.24 -3.06
C MET A 61 6.14 0.17 -4.59
N ASP A 62 5.13 0.81 -5.16
CA ASP A 62 4.90 0.87 -6.60
C ASP A 62 5.74 1.99 -7.29
N CYS A 63 6.46 2.81 -6.52
CA CYS A 63 7.33 3.86 -7.07
C CYS A 63 8.63 3.29 -7.64
N THR A 64 9.14 3.95 -8.68
CA THR A 64 10.47 3.63 -9.23
C THR A 64 11.60 4.09 -8.31
N MET A 65 11.42 5.24 -7.64
CA MET A 65 12.36 5.81 -6.69
C MET A 65 11.60 6.40 -5.50
N VAL A 66 12.19 6.33 -4.32
CA VAL A 66 11.64 6.86 -3.07
C VAL A 66 12.60 7.88 -2.50
N LEU A 67 12.05 9.00 -2.03
CA LEU A 67 12.77 10.08 -1.38
C LEU A 67 12.20 10.25 0.03
N ALA A 68 13.00 9.99 1.06
CA ALA A 68 12.61 10.25 2.44
C ALA A 68 13.27 11.54 2.93
N ILE A 69 12.49 12.43 3.51
CA ILE A 69 12.94 13.73 4.04
C ILE A 69 12.62 13.79 5.53
N SER A 70 13.60 14.15 6.36
CA SER A 70 13.41 14.45 7.79
C SER A 70 14.09 15.77 8.12
N ASP A 71 13.43 16.62 8.93
CA ASP A 71 13.99 17.89 9.41
C ASP A 71 14.55 18.79 8.29
N GLY A 72 13.86 18.80 7.14
CA GLY A 72 14.26 19.55 5.96
C GLY A 72 15.49 18.99 5.21
N LYS A 73 15.96 17.80 5.57
CA LYS A 73 17.11 17.14 4.95
C LYS A 73 16.72 15.83 4.27
N LEU A 74 17.39 15.54 3.17
CA LEU A 74 17.30 14.25 2.50
C LEU A 74 17.96 13.19 3.37
N VAL A 75 17.19 12.20 3.83
CA VAL A 75 17.70 11.10 4.66
C VAL A 75 17.89 9.82 3.86
N GLU A 76 17.01 9.52 2.90
CA GLU A 76 17.13 8.33 2.04
C GLU A 76 16.68 8.63 0.61
N TYR A 77 17.37 8.04 -0.36
CA TYR A 77 17.03 8.13 -1.77
C TYR A 77 17.49 6.86 -2.50
N ASP A 78 16.57 5.98 -2.85
CA ASP A 78 16.84 4.80 -3.68
C ASP A 78 15.52 4.15 -4.15
N GLU A 79 15.63 3.05 -4.88
CA GLU A 79 14.52 2.13 -5.17
C GLU A 79 13.91 1.57 -3.87
N PRO A 80 12.57 1.40 -3.79
CA PRO A 80 11.91 0.90 -2.57
C PRO A 80 12.46 -0.43 -2.07
N THR A 81 12.82 -1.34 -2.98
CA THR A 81 13.36 -2.66 -2.68
C THR A 81 14.71 -2.59 -1.98
N LYS A 82 15.59 -1.68 -2.39
CA LYS A 82 16.90 -1.45 -1.77
C LYS A 82 16.76 -0.77 -0.42
N LEU A 83 15.84 0.20 -0.29
CA LEU A 83 15.59 0.89 0.97
C LEU A 83 15.03 -0.04 2.05
N ILE A 84 14.22 -1.05 1.71
CA ILE A 84 13.71 -2.04 2.68
C ILE A 84 14.80 -2.98 3.17
N GLN A 85 15.73 -3.37 2.29
CA GLN A 85 16.80 -4.31 2.64
C GLN A 85 17.93 -3.66 3.45
N ARG A 86 17.97 -2.33 3.50
CA ARG A 86 18.98 -1.59 4.25
C ARG A 86 18.69 -1.68 5.75
N GLU A 87 19.62 -2.26 6.50
CA GLU A 87 19.51 -2.30 7.96
C GLU A 87 19.44 -0.89 8.55
N GLY A 88 18.47 -0.66 9.44
CA GLY A 88 18.25 0.63 10.10
C GLY A 88 17.56 1.70 9.25
N SER A 89 17.15 1.39 8.01
CA SER A 89 16.45 2.35 7.15
C SER A 89 15.09 2.76 7.74
N LEU A 90 14.75 4.05 7.63
CA LEU A 90 13.45 4.58 8.03
C LEU A 90 12.33 3.92 7.22
N PHE A 91 12.58 3.69 5.94
CA PHE A 91 11.65 2.98 5.07
C PHE A 91 11.52 1.50 5.45
N GLY A 92 12.61 0.85 5.87
CA GLY A 92 12.62 -0.50 6.42
C GLY A 92 11.75 -0.61 7.68
N GLN A 93 11.85 0.36 8.60
CA GLN A 93 11.01 0.43 9.80
C GLN A 93 9.52 0.64 9.49
N LEU A 94 9.19 1.41 8.44
CA LEU A 94 7.82 1.55 7.93
C LEU A 94 7.30 0.25 7.32
N GLY A 95 8.13 -0.45 6.54
CA GLY A 95 7.83 -1.77 5.99
C GLY A 95 7.62 -2.84 7.07
N GLU A 96 8.51 -2.89 8.06
CA GLU A 96 8.48 -3.85 9.18
C GLU A 96 7.22 -3.71 10.04
N ARG A 97 6.74 -2.49 10.29
CA ARG A 97 5.47 -2.29 11.02
C ARG A 97 4.26 -2.92 10.32
N LYS A 98 4.26 -2.99 8.97
CA LYS A 98 3.21 -3.73 8.23
C LYS A 98 3.51 -5.21 8.12
N PHE A 99 4.76 -5.62 7.89
CA PHE A 99 5.13 -7.03 7.84
C PHE A 99 4.82 -7.75 9.16
N LEU A 100 5.06 -7.13 10.30
CA LEU A 100 4.69 -7.67 11.62
C LEU A 100 3.18 -7.76 11.82
N PHE A 101 2.40 -6.79 11.30
CA PHE A 101 0.94 -6.83 11.40
C PHE A 101 0.32 -7.91 10.50
N GLN A 102 0.89 -8.15 9.32
CA GLN A 102 0.40 -9.18 8.39
C GLN A 102 0.82 -10.59 8.80
N ARG A 103 2.01 -10.75 9.40
CA ARG A 103 2.48 -12.03 9.95
C ARG A 103 1.63 -12.50 11.13
N ASN A 104 1.13 -11.59 11.97
CA ASN A 104 0.25 -11.93 13.10
C ASN A 104 -1.17 -12.39 12.70
N HIS A 105 -1.63 -12.14 11.47
CA HIS A 105 -2.95 -12.60 11.02
C HIS A 105 -2.96 -14.01 10.41
N ASN A 106 -1.81 -14.49 9.90
CA ASN A 106 -1.71 -15.87 9.39
C ASN A 106 -1.44 -16.91 10.48
N THR A 107 -0.87 -16.53 11.63
CA THR A 107 -0.52 -17.49 12.70
C THR A 107 -1.70 -17.91 13.57
N ARG A 108 -2.89 -17.28 13.44
CA ARG A 108 -4.09 -17.67 14.22
C ARG A 108 -5.02 -18.67 13.53
N GLN A 109 -4.82 -18.99 12.25
CA GLN A 109 -5.60 -20.03 11.55
C GLN A 109 -4.87 -21.39 11.46
N GLY A 110 -3.61 -21.48 11.89
CA GLY A 110 -2.80 -22.71 11.81
C GLY A 110 -2.86 -23.64 13.03
N GLU A 111 -3.46 -23.23 14.16
CA GLU A 111 -3.45 -24.03 15.41
C GLU A 111 -4.81 -24.67 15.77
N ALA A 112 -5.81 -24.63 14.88
CA ALA A 112 -7.11 -25.28 15.10
C ALA A 112 -7.25 -26.65 14.41
N GLY A 113 -6.14 -27.37 14.21
CA GLY A 113 -6.11 -28.58 13.38
C GLY A 113 -5.21 -29.70 13.89
N ALA A 114 -5.08 -29.90 15.21
CA ALA A 114 -4.40 -31.07 15.77
C ALA A 114 -4.86 -31.40 17.19
N SER A 115 -6.10 -31.87 17.36
CA SER A 115 -6.45 -32.87 18.38
C SER A 115 -7.93 -33.24 18.24
N ARG A 116 -8.22 -34.42 17.67
CA ARG A 116 -9.38 -35.28 17.99
C ARG A 116 -9.37 -36.53 17.11
N ARG A 117 -8.80 -37.60 17.66
CA ARG A 117 -9.20 -39.01 17.52
C ARG A 117 -8.96 -39.59 18.90
N GLU A 118 -9.77 -40.44 19.49
CA GLU A 118 -11.10 -40.99 19.27
C GLU A 118 -11.70 -41.06 20.69
N ASP A 119 -13.03 -41.13 20.83
CA ASP A 119 -13.70 -42.08 21.71
C ASP A 119 -15.16 -41.66 21.99
N ASP A 120 -15.96 -42.70 22.08
CA ASP A 120 -17.34 -42.82 22.51
C ASP A 120 -18.51 -42.65 21.52
N ILE A 121 -18.93 -43.85 21.13
CA ILE A 121 -20.19 -44.36 20.62
C ILE A 121 -21.38 -43.88 21.48
N SER A 122 -22.54 -43.86 20.83
CA SER A 122 -23.90 -44.11 21.37
C SER A 122 -24.84 -42.91 21.51
N ARG A 123 -25.89 -43.01 20.69
CA ARG A 123 -27.31 -42.76 20.97
C ARG A 123 -27.94 -41.42 20.58
N ASP A 124 -28.84 -41.61 19.60
CA ASP A 124 -30.26 -41.25 19.66
C ASP A 124 -30.68 -39.83 19.21
N GLN A 125 -31.67 -39.88 18.29
CA GLN A 125 -32.67 -38.85 17.92
C GLN A 125 -32.20 -37.81 16.89
N LEU A 126 -32.56 -37.88 15.58
CA LEU A 126 -33.93 -37.87 15.00
C LEU A 126 -34.85 -36.91 15.76
N TRP A 127 -34.90 -35.63 15.35
CA TRP A 127 -36.01 -34.95 14.66
C TRP A 127 -35.48 -33.68 14.00
#